data_AF-A0AAD6PIS3-F1
#
_entry.id   AF-A0AAD6PIS3-F1
#
_cell.length_a   1.000
_cell.length_b   1.000
_cell.length_c   1.000
_cell.angle_alpha   90.00
_cell.angle_beta   90.00
_cell.angle_gamma   90.00
#
_symmetry.space_group_name_H-M   'P 1'
#
loop_
_entity.id
_entity.type
_entity.pdbx_description
1 polymer ?
#
loop_
_entity_poly.entity_id
_entity_poly.type
_entity_poly.pdbx_seq_one_letter_code
_entity_poly.pdbx_strand_id
1 'polypeptide(L)'
;MLPTSLRMSLRTHLKSYAKNLAIYDAPLAHDWKETLDGILRWLAPLAHNFIRWQSERNFEQHQIVNRTNVLLLQTLYFADRGKTEAAICELLVGMNYICRYEHQQNALLDCASSFDYEDCMQWQLQCRASFVN
;
A
#
# COMPACT_ATOMS: atom_id res chain seq x y z
N MET A 1 -7.44 6.99 14.60
CA MET A 1 -6.59 8.02 13.97
C MET A 1 -5.12 7.67 14.16
N LEU A 2 -4.25 8.01 13.19
CA LEU A 2 -2.81 7.74 13.27
C LEU A 2 -2.09 8.70 14.26
N PRO A 3 -1.03 8.24 14.96
CA PRO A 3 -0.23 9.09 15.84
C PRO A 3 0.38 10.29 15.11
N THR A 4 0.58 11.40 15.83
CA THR A 4 1.16 12.64 15.27
C THR A 4 2.58 12.44 14.74
N SER A 5 3.42 11.67 15.45
CA SER A 5 4.78 11.29 15.05
C SER A 5 4.78 10.56 13.71
N LEU A 6 3.93 9.54 13.57
CA LEU A 6 3.78 8.77 12.34
C LEU A 6 3.27 9.63 11.18
N ARG A 7 2.29 10.50 11.42
CA ARG A 7 1.78 11.43 10.39
C ARG A 7 2.88 12.37 9.88
N MET A 8 3.72 12.90 10.77
CA MET A 8 4.81 13.78 10.42
C MET A 8 5.86 13.04 9.59
N SER A 9 6.26 11.84 10.01
CA SER A 9 7.18 10.98 9.26
C SER A 9 6.62 10.71 7.85
N LEU A 10 5.40 10.20 7.76
CA LEU A 10 4.75 9.87 6.49
C LEU A 10 4.69 11.07 5.53
N ARG A 11 4.34 12.25 6.03
CA ARG A 11 4.31 13.47 5.20
C ARG A 11 5.68 13.82 4.63
N THR A 12 6.74 13.59 5.39
CA THR A 12 8.12 13.90 4.98
C THR A 12 8.57 12.92 3.91
N HIS A 13 8.32 11.62 4.11
CA HIS A 13 8.63 10.57 3.14
C HIS A 13 7.84 10.75 1.84
N LEU A 14 6.52 10.93 1.88
CA LEU A 14 5.70 11.12 0.69
C LEU A 14 6.11 12.37 -0.13
N LYS A 15 6.51 13.46 0.53
CA LYS A 15 7.04 14.66 -0.16
C LYS A 15 8.34 14.39 -0.91
N SER A 16 9.21 13.54 -0.35
CA SER A 16 10.44 13.13 -1.02
C SER A 16 10.13 12.28 -2.26
N TYR A 17 9.26 11.28 -2.12
CA TYR A 17 8.88 10.39 -3.22
C TYR A 17 8.14 11.11 -4.35
N ALA A 18 7.23 12.03 -4.02
CA ALA A 18 6.47 12.78 -5.01
C ALA A 18 7.34 13.63 -5.97
N LYS A 19 8.55 14.01 -5.58
CA LYS A 19 9.47 14.77 -6.43
C LYS A 19 10.16 13.94 -7.51
N ASN A 20 10.20 12.62 -7.35
CA ASN A 20 10.93 11.70 -8.24
C ASN A 20 10.00 10.88 -9.17
N LEU A 21 8.70 11.20 -9.20
CA LEU A 21 7.64 10.32 -9.69
C LEU A 21 7.02 10.79 -11.01
N ALA A 22 7.86 11.16 -11.99
CA ALA A 22 7.36 11.58 -13.30
C ALA A 22 6.68 10.41 -14.06
N ILE A 23 7.10 9.16 -13.82
CA ILE A 23 6.51 7.93 -14.38
C ILE A 23 6.71 6.81 -13.35
N TYR A 24 5.63 6.08 -13.00
CA TYR A 24 5.73 4.88 -12.14
C TYR A 24 6.18 3.70 -12.99
N ASP A 25 7.25 3.02 -12.58
CA ASP A 25 7.85 1.88 -13.28
C ASP A 25 7.45 0.52 -12.67
N ALA A 26 7.32 -0.47 -13.56
CA ALA A 26 6.90 -1.83 -13.21
C ALA A 26 7.90 -2.59 -12.33
N PRO A 27 9.23 -2.52 -12.56
CA PRO A 27 10.22 -3.19 -11.72
C PRO A 27 10.16 -2.69 -10.28
N LEU A 28 10.14 -1.36 -10.06
CA LEU A 28 10.01 -0.81 -8.71
C LEU A 28 8.68 -1.21 -8.05
N ALA A 29 7.58 -1.29 -8.80
CA ALA A 29 6.30 -1.75 -8.26
C ALA A 29 6.37 -3.21 -7.77
N HIS A 30 7.15 -4.05 -8.45
CA HIS A 30 7.41 -5.43 -8.03
C HIS A 30 8.28 -5.46 -6.77
N ASP A 31 9.38 -4.70 -6.73
CA ASP A 31 10.26 -4.59 -5.57
C ASP A 31 9.49 -4.10 -4.34
N TRP A 32 8.56 -3.15 -4.53
CA TRP A 32 7.66 -2.72 -3.47
C TRP A 32 6.76 -3.85 -2.98
N LYS A 33 6.20 -4.70 -3.87
CA LYS A 33 5.37 -5.84 -3.43
C LYS A 33 6.16 -6.80 -2.53
N GLU A 34 7.40 -7.13 -2.89
CA GLU A 34 8.26 -7.97 -2.04
C GLU A 34 8.59 -7.30 -0.70
N THR A 35 8.93 -6.01 -0.75
CA THR A 35 9.21 -5.21 0.45
C THR A 35 7.99 -5.17 1.39
N LEU A 36 6.79 -4.96 0.83
CA LEU A 36 5.55 -4.94 1.59
C LEU A 36 5.25 -6.29 2.24
N ASP A 37 5.47 -7.41 1.55
CA ASP A 37 5.34 -8.75 2.14
C ASP A 37 6.27 -8.92 3.34
N GLY A 38 7.53 -8.52 3.21
CA GLY A 38 8.51 -8.56 4.29
C GLY A 38 8.07 -7.74 5.52
N ILE A 39 7.61 -6.50 5.30
CA ILE A 39 7.13 -5.62 6.38
C ILE A 39 5.88 -6.21 7.05
N LEU A 40 4.93 -6.72 6.28
CA LEU A 40 3.70 -7.31 6.82
C LEU A 40 4.01 -8.58 7.62
N ARG A 41 4.92 -9.44 7.16
CA ARG A 41 5.38 -10.61 7.92
C ARG A 41 6.07 -10.22 9.22
N TRP A 42 6.84 -9.13 9.22
CA TRP A 42 7.46 -8.60 10.44
C TRP A 42 6.43 -8.00 11.42
N LEU A 43 5.40 -7.31 10.90
CA LEU A 43 4.33 -6.73 11.71
C LEU A 43 3.31 -7.76 12.21
N ALA A 44 3.14 -8.89 11.53
CA ALA A 44 2.16 -9.92 11.84
C ALA A 44 2.16 -10.38 13.32
N PRO A 45 3.29 -10.78 13.94
CA PRO A 45 3.29 -11.20 15.35
C PRO A 45 2.90 -10.07 16.30
N LEU A 46 3.30 -8.83 16.00
CA LEU A 46 2.93 -7.65 16.79
C LEU A 46 1.42 -7.38 16.71
N ALA A 47 0.85 -7.45 15.50
CA ALA A 47 -0.58 -7.29 15.27
C ALA A 47 -1.40 -8.38 15.98
N HIS A 48 -0.95 -9.64 15.91
CA HIS A 48 -1.60 -10.76 16.61
C HIS A 48 -1.60 -10.56 18.13
N ASN A 49 -0.47 -10.13 18.69
CA ASN A 49 -0.36 -9.81 20.11
C ASN A 49 -1.27 -8.64 20.51
N PHE A 50 -1.38 -7.60 19.67
CA PHE A 50 -2.27 -6.47 19.95
C PHE A 50 -3.75 -6.87 19.95
N ILE A 51 -4.17 -7.71 18.99
CA ILE A 51 -5.54 -8.24 18.93
C ILE A 51 -5.86 -9.10 20.16
N ARG A 52 -4.91 -9.97 20.55
CA ARG A 52 -5.05 -10.81 21.74
C ARG A 52 -5.13 -9.97 23.01
N TRP A 53 -4.23 -9.00 23.18
CA TRP A 53 -4.25 -8.06 24.29
C TRP A 53 -5.58 -7.32 24.42
N GLN A 54 -6.10 -6.83 23.29
CA GLN A 54 -7.36 -6.10 23.25
C GLN A 54 -8.55 -7.00 23.62
N SER A 55 -8.55 -8.25 23.15
CA SER A 55 -9.59 -9.25 23.44
C SER A 55 -9.61 -9.66 24.91
N GLU A 56 -8.44 -9.88 25.52
CA GLU A 56 -8.28 -10.27 26.93
C GLU A 56 -8.67 -9.15 27.92
N ARG A 57 -8.66 -7.88 27.48
CA ARG A 57 -9.16 -6.73 28.25
C ARG A 57 -10.65 -6.43 28.06
N ASN A 58 -11.32 -7.13 27.15
CA ASN A 58 -12.77 -7.07 27.05
C ASN A 58 -13.36 -7.89 28.21
N PHE A 59 -14.35 -7.34 28.91
CA PHE A 59 -14.61 -7.57 30.34
C PHE A 59 -14.97 -9.00 30.81
N GLU A 60 -14.99 -10.01 29.94
CA GLU A 60 -15.57 -11.34 30.21
C GLU A 60 -14.56 -12.46 30.57
N GLN A 61 -13.24 -12.25 30.47
CA GLN A 61 -12.23 -13.34 30.61
C GLN A 61 -11.26 -13.22 31.80
N HIS A 62 -11.63 -12.55 32.89
CA HIS A 62 -10.67 -12.08 33.90
C HIS A 62 -9.92 -13.13 34.77
N GLN A 63 -10.28 -14.42 34.81
CA GLN A 63 -9.73 -15.34 35.84
C GLN A 63 -8.51 -16.20 35.42
N ILE A 64 -8.29 -16.49 34.13
CA ILE A 64 -7.11 -17.26 33.66
C ILE A 64 -5.97 -16.33 33.20
N VAL A 65 -6.26 -15.02 33.16
CA VAL A 65 -5.56 -14.02 32.34
C VAL A 65 -4.41 -13.31 33.09
N ASN A 66 -4.30 -13.45 34.41
CA ASN A 66 -3.31 -12.71 35.21
C ASN A 66 -1.84 -13.05 34.95
N ARG A 67 -1.46 -14.31 34.65
CA ARG A 67 -0.06 -14.67 34.34
C ARG A 67 0.33 -14.37 32.88
N THR A 68 -0.59 -14.61 31.95
CA THR A 68 -0.41 -14.32 30.52
C THR A 68 -0.34 -12.81 30.25
N ASN A 69 -1.12 -12.02 31.00
CA ASN A 69 -1.14 -10.56 30.94
C ASN A 69 0.21 -9.91 31.18
N VAL A 70 0.99 -10.39 32.15
CA VAL A 70 2.30 -9.78 32.46
C VAL A 70 3.23 -9.90 31.26
N LEU A 71 3.29 -11.07 30.61
CA LEU A 71 4.12 -11.31 29.43
C LEU A 71 3.62 -10.54 28.19
N LEU A 72 2.30 -10.39 28.04
CA LEU A 72 1.71 -9.67 26.90
C LEU A 72 1.88 -8.15 27.02
N LEU A 73 1.67 -7.61 28.22
CA LEU A 73 1.96 -6.21 28.54
C LEU A 73 3.47 -5.92 28.37
N GLN A 74 4.32 -6.87 28.78
CA GLN A 74 5.77 -6.80 28.60
C GLN A 74 6.16 -6.78 27.12
N THR A 75 5.50 -7.57 26.27
CA THR A 75 5.74 -7.59 24.82
C THR A 75 5.33 -6.26 24.16
N LEU A 76 4.23 -5.64 24.59
CA LEU A 76 3.80 -4.31 24.15
C LEU A 76 4.69 -3.19 24.70
N TYR A 77 5.14 -3.32 25.94
CA TYR A 77 6.04 -2.38 26.59
C TYR A 77 7.42 -2.38 25.94
N PHE A 78 7.92 -3.55 25.51
CA PHE A 78 9.18 -3.69 24.78
C PHE A 78 9.04 -3.56 23.27
N ALA A 79 7.82 -3.47 22.72
CA ALA A 79 7.64 -3.17 21.31
C ALA A 79 8.22 -1.78 21.05
N ASP A 80 9.27 -1.73 20.22
CA ASP A 80 9.91 -0.48 19.85
C ASP A 80 8.93 0.32 18.99
N ARG A 81 8.28 1.28 19.63
CA ARG A 81 7.32 2.17 19.00
C ARG A 81 7.93 2.90 17.81
N GLY A 82 9.21 3.29 17.90
CA GLY A 82 9.91 3.96 16.81
C GLY A 82 10.07 3.05 15.59
N LYS A 83 10.55 1.81 15.80
CA LYS A 83 10.68 0.81 14.72
C LYS A 83 9.33 0.44 14.12
N THR A 84 8.30 0.31 14.95
CA THR A 84 6.95 -0.01 14.49
C THR A 84 6.37 1.12 13.65
N GLU A 85 6.46 2.36 14.12
CA GLU A 85 6.00 3.53 13.37
C GLU A 85 6.78 3.71 12.06
N ALA A 86 8.09 3.43 12.05
CA ALA A 86 8.91 3.44 10.84
C ALA A 86 8.48 2.38 9.83
N ALA A 87 8.28 1.13 10.26
CA ALA A 87 7.81 0.05 9.40
C ALA A 87 6.41 0.34 8.81
N ILE A 88 5.50 0.90 9.62
CA ILE A 88 4.18 1.32 9.14
C ILE A 88 4.30 2.49 8.14
N CYS A 89 5.22 3.44 8.40
CA CYS A 89 5.46 4.55 7.48
C CYS A 89 5.94 4.05 6.11
N GLU A 90 6.89 3.12 6.08
CA GLU A 90 7.41 2.50 4.87
C GLU A 90 6.33 1.69 4.13
N LEU A 91 5.54 0.89 4.86
CA LEU A 91 4.38 0.18 4.33
C LEU A 91 3.41 1.14 3.62
N LEU A 92 3.07 2.27 4.25
CA LEU A 92 2.14 3.25 3.68
C LEU A 92 2.71 3.95 2.45
N VAL A 93 4.01 4.20 2.40
CA VAL A 93 4.68 4.76 1.22
C VAL A 93 4.65 3.76 0.05
N GLY A 94 5.00 2.50 0.30
CA GLY A 94 4.97 1.45 -0.72
C GLY A 94 3.56 1.18 -1.24
N MET A 95 2.56 1.11 -0.35
CA MET A 95 1.15 1.00 -0.75
C MET A 95 0.68 2.20 -1.58
N ASN A 96 1.12 3.42 -1.23
CA ASN A 96 0.81 4.60 -2.02
C ASN A 96 1.39 4.51 -3.44
N TYR A 97 2.63 4.01 -3.56
CA TYR A 97 3.28 3.81 -4.85
C TYR A 97 2.53 2.79 -5.71
N ILE A 98 2.26 1.59 -5.18
CA ILE A 98 1.55 0.52 -5.91
C ILE A 98 0.17 0.99 -6.36
N CYS A 99 -0.60 1.65 -5.48
CA CYS A 99 -1.93 2.13 -5.82
C CYS A 99 -1.90 3.13 -6.99
N ARG A 100 -0.91 4.02 -7.02
CA ARG A 100 -0.75 4.97 -8.13
C ARG A 100 -0.24 4.31 -9.41
N TYR A 101 0.67 3.36 -9.30
CA TYR A 101 1.13 2.56 -10.44
C TYR A 101 -0.04 1.80 -11.09
N GLU A 102 -0.85 1.09 -10.30
CA GLU A 102 -2.03 0.37 -10.81
C GLU A 102 -3.04 1.32 -11.46
N HIS A 103 -3.26 2.49 -10.87
CA HIS A 103 -4.12 3.51 -11.48
C HIS A 103 -3.58 4.03 -12.82
N GLN A 104 -2.26 4.25 -12.93
CA GLN A 104 -1.62 4.63 -14.19
C GLN A 104 -1.76 3.52 -15.24
N GLN A 105 -1.56 2.25 -14.86
CA GLN A 105 -1.71 1.10 -15.76
C GLN A 105 -3.15 0.96 -16.26
N ASN A 106 -4.14 1.10 -15.37
CA ASN A 106 -5.55 1.06 -15.75
C ASN A 106 -5.89 2.18 -16.74
N ALA A 107 -5.43 3.41 -16.49
CA ALA A 107 -5.66 4.53 -17.41
C ALA A 107 -5.03 4.29 -18.79
N LEU A 108 -3.82 3.69 -18.86
CA LEU A 108 -3.18 3.34 -20.12
C LEU A 108 -3.93 2.24 -20.87
N LEU A 109 -4.42 1.22 -20.15
CA LEU A 109 -5.26 0.16 -20.71
C LEU A 109 -6.58 0.71 -21.26
N ASP A 110 -7.23 1.62 -20.51
CA ASP A 110 -8.46 2.29 -20.94
C ASP A 110 -8.22 3.11 -22.22
N CYS A 111 -7.13 3.89 -22.29
CA CYS A 111 -6.75 4.62 -23.51
C CYS A 111 -6.45 3.68 -24.69
N ALA A 112 -5.78 2.55 -24.47
CA ALA A 112 -5.51 1.57 -25.50
C ALA A 112 -6.79 0.87 -25.99
N SER A 113 -7.74 0.62 -25.10
CA SER A 113 -9.04 0.03 -25.44
C SER A 113 -9.96 1.02 -26.17
N SER A 114 -9.84 2.32 -25.88
CA SER A 114 -10.55 3.39 -26.58
C SER A 114 -9.97 3.70 -27.96
N PHE A 115 -8.74 3.27 -28.26
CA PHE A 115 -8.20 3.30 -29.62
C PHE A 115 -8.83 2.15 -30.41
N ASP A 116 -10.15 2.20 -30.57
CA ASP A 116 -10.90 1.19 -31.28
C ASP A 116 -10.36 1.11 -32.72
N TYR A 117 -10.01 -0.12 -33.11
CA TYR A 117 -9.57 -0.46 -34.46
C TYR A 117 -10.57 0.02 -35.54
N GLU A 118 -11.82 0.24 -35.13
CA GLU A 118 -12.91 0.80 -35.93
C GLU A 118 -12.64 2.22 -36.43
N ASP A 119 -12.09 3.13 -35.61
CA ASP A 119 -11.81 4.52 -36.04
C ASP A 119 -10.66 4.56 -37.07
N CYS A 120 -9.65 3.70 -36.92
CA CYS A 120 -8.55 3.56 -37.87
C CYS A 120 -9.01 2.94 -39.20
N MET A 121 -9.85 1.89 -39.13
CA MET A 121 -10.43 1.24 -40.31
C MET A 121 -11.43 2.14 -41.03
N GLN A 122 -12.22 2.94 -40.30
CA GLN A 122 -13.17 3.89 -40.85
C GLN A 122 -12.45 5.05 -41.57
N TRP A 123 -11.37 5.58 -40.99
CA TRP A 123 -10.50 6.54 -41.68
C TRP A 123 -9.87 5.95 -42.94
N GLN A 124 -9.39 4.70 -42.88
CA GLN A 124 -8.78 4.02 -44.03
C GLN A 124 -9.80 3.74 -45.17
N LEU A 125 -11.04 3.36 -44.83
CA LEU A 125 -12.15 3.20 -45.78
C LEU A 125 -12.55 4.53 -46.42
N GLN A 126 -12.59 5.61 -45.65
CA GLN A 126 -12.97 6.95 -46.12
C GLN A 126 -11.89 7.56 -47.03
N CYS A 127 -10.60 7.37 -46.73
CA CYS A 127 -9.51 7.73 -47.64
C CYS A 127 -9.57 6.91 -48.93
N ARG A 128 -9.80 5.59 -48.86
CA ARG A 128 -9.85 4.71 -50.04
C ARG A 128 -11.01 5.03 -50.98
N ALA A 129 -12.17 5.44 -50.44
CA ALA A 129 -13.32 5.90 -51.23
C ALA A 129 -13.08 7.26 -51.92
N SER A 130 -12.14 8.06 -51.39
CA SER A 130 -11.78 9.38 -51.94
C SER A 130 -10.81 9.30 -53.13
N PHE A 131 -10.14 8.16 -53.35
CA PHE A 131 -9.18 7.93 -54.43
C PHE A 131 -9.76 7.18 -55.65
N VAL A 132 -11.07 6.92 -55.68
CA VAL A 132 -11.76 6.18 -56.78
C VAL A 132 -12.79 7.06 -57.50
N ASN A 133 -12.60 8.38 -57.50
CA ASN A 133 -13.31 9.31 -58.39
C ASN A 133 -12.31 10.05 -59.29
#